data_AF-A0A8H7N937-F1
#
_entry.id   AF-A0A8H7N937-F1
#
_cell.length_a   1.000
_cell.length_b   1.000
_cell.length_c   1.000
_cell.angle_alpha   90.00
_cell.angle_beta   90.00
_cell.angle_gamma   90.00
#
_symmetry.space_group_name_H-M   'P 1'
#
loop_
_entity.id
_entity.type
_entity.pdbx_description
1 polymer ?
#
loop_
_entity_poly.entity_id
_entity_poly.type
_entity_poly.pdbx_seq_one_letter_code
_entity_poly.pdbx_strand_id
1 'polypeptide(L)'
;MGDVYDGVGEGRIGSPRSPTRPHSMRRRQSMQVLELESRVEQLIAENRQLTEAREQAEQGLTHRSTSVLAERDAQIESLKQSLQFLQNEVSRLTEVNDGLTSANAELAHKDKTRYADLEVRHADVTRELDLARGSQNAFQQTIEDKDAEIADLRAQLESAKEQIREMQRQILESKSSDAEFLNLRDEDHFDHRCQQLCSHVQQWVLRFSKFSDMRACRLTSEINDEKTIDRLDNAVLDGSDVDRYLSDRVKRRDIFMSMTMNMVWEFVHSIPLRHGSRTATEAQVS
;
A
#
# COMPACT_ATOMS: atom_id res chain seq x y z
N MET A 1 -40.88 63.45 -137.89
CA MET A 1 -41.11 64.72 -138.62
C MET A 1 -39.91 65.61 -138.38
N GLY A 2 -39.30 66.12 -139.46
CA GLY A 2 -38.01 66.82 -139.53
C GLY A 2 -36.86 65.84 -139.79
N ASP A 3 -36.51 65.41 -141.01
CA ASP A 3 -36.27 66.08 -142.30
C ASP A 3 -34.96 66.89 -142.33
N VAL A 4 -34.23 66.81 -143.46
CA VAL A 4 -33.10 67.66 -143.92
C VAL A 4 -31.68 67.23 -143.48
N TYR A 5 -30.62 67.05 -144.30
CA TYR A 5 -30.31 67.05 -145.75
C TYR A 5 -28.92 66.34 -145.85
N ASP A 6 -28.74 65.30 -146.66
CA ASP A 6 -28.19 65.29 -148.02
C ASP A 6 -26.69 65.64 -148.20
N GLY A 7 -26.01 64.80 -148.98
CA GLY A 7 -24.56 64.80 -149.23
C GLY A 7 -24.18 63.72 -150.25
N VAL A 8 -24.75 63.86 -151.44
CA VAL A 8 -24.62 62.98 -152.61
C VAL A 8 -23.16 62.87 -153.12
N GLY A 9 -22.74 61.65 -153.43
CA GLY A 9 -21.51 61.33 -154.17
C GLY A 9 -21.75 60.12 -155.06
N GLU A 10 -22.00 60.39 -156.35
CA GLU A 10 -22.45 59.49 -157.40
C GLU A 10 -21.34 58.53 -157.89
N GLY A 11 -21.69 57.28 -158.21
CA GLY A 11 -20.76 56.31 -158.79
C GLY A 11 -21.33 54.89 -158.90
N ARG A 12 -22.21 54.65 -159.88
CA ARG A 12 -22.54 53.28 -160.32
C ARG A 12 -21.29 52.60 -160.88
N ILE A 13 -21.11 51.29 -160.64
CA ILE A 13 -20.65 50.23 -161.59
C ILE A 13 -20.43 48.89 -160.83
N GLY A 14 -21.09 47.82 -161.27
CA GLY A 14 -20.41 46.53 -161.55
C GLY A 14 -20.54 45.33 -160.59
N SER A 15 -21.48 44.44 -160.93
CA SER A 15 -21.43 42.95 -160.89
C SER A 15 -21.37 42.14 -159.57
N PRO A 16 -22.10 40.99 -159.49
CA PRO A 16 -22.13 40.11 -158.33
C PRO A 16 -20.83 39.32 -158.18
N ARG A 17 -20.16 39.40 -157.02
CA ARG A 17 -18.91 38.67 -156.76
C ARG A 17 -19.18 37.29 -156.18
N SER A 18 -18.78 36.28 -156.95
CA SER A 18 -18.86 34.83 -156.70
C SER A 18 -18.21 34.37 -155.36
N PRO A 19 -18.73 33.31 -154.69
CA PRO A 19 -18.40 32.96 -153.29
C PRO A 19 -17.09 32.17 -153.09
N THR A 20 -16.40 31.77 -154.15
CA THR A 20 -15.21 30.89 -154.07
C THR A 20 -13.92 31.56 -154.56
N ARG A 21 -13.82 32.90 -154.47
CA ARG A 21 -12.56 33.62 -154.72
C ARG A 21 -11.74 33.70 -153.42
N PRO A 22 -10.45 33.29 -153.43
CA PRO A 22 -9.58 33.48 -152.27
C PRO A 22 -9.61 34.94 -151.84
N HIS A 23 -9.83 35.17 -150.55
CA HIS A 23 -9.86 36.51 -150.00
C HIS A 23 -8.55 37.26 -150.33
N SER A 24 -8.63 38.56 -150.62
CA SER A 24 -7.45 39.39 -150.86
C SER A 24 -6.50 39.32 -149.65
N MET A 25 -5.19 39.45 -149.87
CA MET A 25 -4.18 39.35 -148.79
C MET A 25 -4.53 40.21 -147.57
N ARG A 26 -5.00 41.44 -147.81
CA ARG A 26 -5.48 42.37 -146.76
C ARG A 26 -6.68 41.82 -145.96
N ARG A 27 -7.63 41.15 -146.62
CA ARG A 27 -8.82 40.59 -145.93
C ARG A 27 -8.48 39.32 -145.15
N ARG A 28 -7.55 38.49 -145.64
CA ARG A 28 -7.01 37.36 -144.86
C ARG A 28 -6.24 37.83 -143.64
N GLN A 29 -5.38 38.84 -143.80
CA GLN A 29 -4.67 39.47 -142.69
C GLN A 29 -5.63 40.09 -141.67
N SER A 30 -6.69 40.78 -142.12
CA SER A 30 -7.70 41.34 -141.20
C SER A 30 -8.52 40.27 -140.48
N MET A 31 -8.92 39.19 -141.16
CA MET A 31 -9.58 38.06 -140.50
C MET A 31 -8.66 37.36 -139.49
N GLN A 32 -7.38 37.20 -139.83
CA GLN A 32 -6.38 36.64 -138.92
C GLN A 32 -6.16 37.55 -137.71
N VAL A 33 -6.13 38.87 -137.90
CA VAL A 33 -6.05 39.84 -136.79
C VAL A 33 -7.28 39.73 -135.90
N LEU A 34 -8.49 39.66 -136.45
CA LEU A 34 -9.73 39.46 -135.68
C LEU A 34 -9.76 38.11 -134.93
N GLU A 35 -9.30 37.04 -135.57
CA GLU A 35 -9.19 35.72 -134.95
C GLU A 35 -8.17 35.74 -133.80
N LEU A 36 -7.01 36.39 -134.00
CA LEU A 36 -6.01 36.59 -132.96
C LEU A 36 -6.55 37.48 -131.82
N GLU A 37 -7.27 38.57 -132.13
CA GLU A 37 -7.92 39.43 -131.14
C GLU A 37 -8.93 38.64 -130.31
N SER A 38 -9.80 37.85 -130.94
CA SER A 38 -10.77 36.99 -130.23
C SER A 38 -10.09 35.89 -129.39
N ARG A 39 -8.98 35.33 -129.87
CA ARG A 39 -8.20 34.34 -129.11
C ARG A 39 -7.50 34.98 -127.92
N VAL A 40 -7.02 36.22 -128.07
CA VAL A 40 -6.45 37.01 -126.96
C VAL A 40 -7.52 37.33 -125.93
N GLU A 41 -8.70 37.81 -126.34
CA GLU A 41 -9.83 38.04 -125.43
C GLU A 41 -10.25 36.77 -124.69
N GLN A 42 -10.32 35.63 -125.40
CA GLN A 42 -10.62 34.34 -124.80
C GLN A 42 -9.56 33.93 -123.77
N LEU A 43 -8.27 34.09 -124.09
CA LEU A 43 -7.16 33.79 -123.17
C LEU A 43 -7.12 34.74 -121.96
N ILE A 44 -7.53 36.00 -122.12
CA ILE A 44 -7.66 36.96 -121.02
C ILE A 44 -8.81 36.54 -120.10
N ALA A 45 -9.96 36.17 -120.66
CA ALA A 45 -11.10 35.68 -119.89
C ALA A 45 -10.76 34.37 -119.14
N GLU A 46 -10.07 33.44 -119.80
CA GLU A 46 -9.60 32.19 -119.20
C GLU A 46 -8.57 32.46 -118.09
N ASN A 47 -7.59 33.35 -118.31
CA ASN A 47 -6.64 33.75 -117.25
C ASN A 47 -7.35 34.37 -116.05
N ARG A 48 -8.36 35.21 -116.29
CA ARG A 48 -9.13 35.82 -115.21
C ARG A 48 -9.88 34.75 -114.40
N GLN A 49 -10.54 33.81 -115.07
CA GLN A 49 -11.21 32.68 -114.41
C GLN A 49 -10.23 31.79 -113.64
N LEU A 50 -9.07 31.49 -114.22
CA LEU A 50 -8.02 30.71 -113.55
C LEU A 50 -7.46 31.44 -112.32
N THR A 51 -7.32 32.77 -112.39
CA THR A 51 -6.84 33.59 -111.26
C THR A 51 -7.88 33.62 -110.15
N GLU A 52 -9.16 33.85 -110.48
CA GLU A 52 -10.26 33.82 -109.50
C GLU A 52 -10.41 32.42 -108.86
N ALA A 53 -10.32 31.35 -109.65
CA ALA A 53 -10.35 29.97 -109.15
C ALA A 53 -9.14 29.66 -108.25
N ARG A 54 -7.95 30.17 -108.59
CA ARG A 54 -6.75 30.05 -107.75
C ARG A 54 -6.92 30.81 -106.44
N GLU A 55 -7.41 32.05 -106.46
CA GLU A 55 -7.65 32.84 -105.24
C GLU A 55 -8.66 32.16 -104.31
N GLN A 56 -9.75 31.61 -104.86
CA GLN A 56 -10.73 30.84 -104.07
C GLN A 56 -10.12 29.56 -103.49
N ALA A 57 -9.29 28.84 -104.26
CA ALA A 57 -8.61 27.64 -103.78
C ALA A 57 -7.60 27.97 -102.68
N GLU A 58 -6.81 29.04 -102.84
CA GLU A 58 -5.88 29.53 -101.82
C GLU A 58 -6.62 29.95 -100.54
N GLN A 59 -7.68 30.76 -100.65
CA GLN A 59 -8.52 31.15 -99.51
C GLN A 59 -9.14 29.93 -98.80
N GLY A 60 -9.64 28.95 -99.56
CA GLY A 60 -10.17 27.71 -99.01
C GLY A 60 -9.12 26.89 -98.26
N LEU A 61 -7.90 26.81 -98.80
CA LEU A 61 -6.77 26.13 -98.15
C LEU A 61 -6.32 26.86 -96.88
N THR A 62 -6.24 28.19 -96.92
CA THR A 62 -5.88 29.01 -95.77
C THR A 62 -6.93 28.90 -94.67
N HIS A 63 -8.22 28.96 -95.02
CA HIS A 63 -9.31 28.83 -94.05
C HIS A 63 -9.34 27.43 -93.42
N ARG A 64 -9.16 26.38 -94.22
CA ARG A 64 -9.08 25.00 -93.68
C ARG A 64 -7.85 24.80 -92.79
N SER A 65 -6.70 25.33 -93.19
CA SER A 65 -5.46 25.23 -92.39
C SER A 65 -5.58 25.99 -91.07
N THR A 66 -6.12 27.20 -91.09
CA THR A 66 -6.35 28.00 -89.87
C THR A 66 -7.37 27.35 -88.94
N SER A 67 -8.45 26.76 -89.48
CA SER A 67 -9.43 26.01 -88.68
C SER A 67 -8.83 24.77 -88.02
N VAL A 68 -8.03 23.99 -88.76
CA VAL A 68 -7.37 22.79 -88.19
C VAL A 68 -6.35 23.21 -87.13
N LEU A 69 -5.57 24.26 -87.36
CA LEU A 69 -4.62 24.77 -86.37
C LEU A 69 -5.35 25.22 -85.09
N ALA A 70 -6.44 25.99 -85.21
CA ALA A 70 -7.23 26.43 -84.06
C ALA A 70 -7.81 25.26 -83.25
N GLU A 71 -8.29 24.19 -83.93
CA GLU A 71 -8.77 22.99 -83.25
C GLU A 71 -7.65 22.26 -82.50
N ARG A 72 -6.46 22.16 -83.10
CA ARG A 72 -5.28 21.54 -82.46
C ARG A 72 -4.78 22.37 -81.28
N ASP A 73 -4.77 23.70 -81.41
CA ASP A 73 -4.39 24.60 -80.31
C ASP A 73 -5.38 24.48 -79.14
N ALA A 74 -6.68 24.39 -79.41
CA ALA A 74 -7.69 24.16 -78.37
C ALA A 74 -7.50 22.80 -77.66
N GLN A 75 -7.16 21.74 -78.40
CA GLN A 75 -6.84 20.43 -77.82
C GLN A 75 -5.56 20.48 -76.97
N ILE A 76 -4.53 21.16 -77.44
CA ILE A 76 -3.27 21.34 -76.70
C ILE A 76 -3.54 22.07 -75.38
N GLU A 77 -4.32 23.15 -75.39
CA GLU A 77 -4.66 23.88 -74.17
C GLU A 77 -5.48 23.04 -73.19
N SER A 78 -6.44 22.25 -73.68
CA SER A 78 -7.20 21.30 -72.84
C SER A 78 -6.30 20.24 -72.18
N LEU A 79 -5.35 19.68 -72.95
CA LEU A 79 -4.39 18.71 -72.44
C LEU A 79 -3.43 19.32 -71.42
N LYS A 80 -2.95 20.55 -71.66
CA LYS A 80 -2.10 21.28 -70.69
C LYS A 80 -2.83 21.51 -69.37
N GLN A 81 -4.08 21.96 -69.42
CA GLN A 81 -4.89 22.18 -68.21
C GLN A 81 -5.10 20.86 -67.44
N SER A 82 -5.40 19.77 -68.16
CA SER A 82 -5.58 18.45 -67.55
C SER A 82 -4.28 17.91 -66.93
N LEU A 83 -3.14 18.08 -67.61
CA LEU A 83 -1.83 17.71 -67.08
C LEU A 83 -1.47 18.50 -65.82
N GLN A 84 -1.72 19.82 -65.83
CA GLN A 84 -1.47 20.66 -64.67
C GLN A 84 -2.33 20.24 -63.47
N PHE A 85 -3.61 19.93 -63.70
CA PHE A 85 -4.49 19.41 -62.66
C PHE A 85 -3.96 18.10 -62.07
N LEU A 86 -3.59 17.14 -62.91
CA LEU A 86 -3.05 15.85 -62.46
C LEU A 86 -1.71 16.00 -61.73
N GLN A 87 -0.84 16.89 -62.19
CA GLN A 87 0.42 17.20 -61.49
C GLN A 87 0.18 17.75 -60.09
N ASN A 88 -0.75 18.71 -59.96
CA ASN A 88 -1.12 19.26 -58.66
C ASN A 88 -1.70 18.17 -57.73
N GLU A 89 -2.53 17.27 -58.25
CA GLU A 89 -3.10 16.18 -57.46
C GLU A 89 -2.03 15.15 -57.05
N VAL A 90 -1.08 14.82 -57.92
CA VAL A 90 0.06 13.96 -57.56
C VAL A 90 0.90 14.61 -56.46
N SER A 91 1.20 15.90 -56.55
CA SER A 91 1.91 16.63 -55.51
C SER A 91 1.15 16.59 -54.17
N ARG A 92 -0.16 16.84 -54.19
CA ARG A 92 -1.01 16.78 -53.00
C ARG A 92 -1.06 15.39 -52.37
N LEU A 93 -1.23 14.34 -53.19
CA LEU A 93 -1.25 12.96 -52.72
C LEU A 93 0.11 12.53 -52.15
N THR A 94 1.21 13.03 -52.72
CA THR A 94 2.56 12.78 -52.21
C THR A 94 2.71 13.40 -50.82
N GLU A 95 2.32 14.65 -50.64
CA GLU A 95 2.39 15.34 -49.34
C GLU A 95 1.54 14.62 -48.27
N VAL A 96 0.32 14.19 -48.62
CA VAL A 96 -0.53 13.41 -47.71
C VAL A 96 0.10 12.07 -47.36
N ASN A 97 0.70 11.38 -48.33
CA ASN A 97 1.36 10.09 -48.10
C ASN A 97 2.59 10.25 -47.19
N ASP A 98 3.42 11.27 -47.42
CA ASP A 98 4.57 11.59 -46.58
C ASP A 98 4.13 11.93 -45.14
N GLY A 99 3.03 12.68 -44.99
CA GLY A 99 2.39 12.97 -43.72
C GLY A 99 1.89 11.72 -43.00
N LEU A 100 1.19 10.82 -43.70
CA LEU A 100 0.71 9.54 -43.15
C LEU A 100 1.87 8.62 -42.76
N THR A 101 2.92 8.57 -43.56
CA THR A 101 4.12 7.78 -43.28
C THR A 101 4.82 8.29 -42.03
N SER A 102 4.93 9.61 -41.88
CA SER A 102 5.50 10.24 -40.68
C SER A 102 4.65 9.96 -39.44
N ALA A 103 3.32 10.09 -39.55
CA ALA A 103 2.40 9.80 -38.45
C ALA A 103 2.44 8.32 -38.03
N ASN A 104 2.51 7.39 -38.99
CA ASN A 104 2.68 5.97 -38.71
C ASN A 104 4.01 5.66 -38.01
N ALA A 105 5.09 6.29 -38.44
CA ALA A 105 6.39 6.13 -37.79
C ALA A 105 6.36 6.64 -36.33
N GLU A 106 5.71 7.78 -36.09
CA GLU A 106 5.54 8.33 -34.75
C GLU A 106 4.66 7.43 -33.86
N LEU A 107 3.55 6.91 -34.39
CA LEU A 107 2.69 5.96 -33.67
C LEU A 107 3.44 4.67 -33.33
N ALA A 108 4.15 4.09 -34.29
CA ALA A 108 4.97 2.89 -34.05
C ALA A 108 6.04 3.13 -32.98
N HIS A 109 6.66 4.32 -32.97
CA HIS A 109 7.61 4.70 -31.92
C HIS A 109 6.92 4.81 -30.56
N LYS A 110 5.78 5.51 -30.48
CA LYS A 110 5.01 5.65 -29.23
C LYS A 110 4.57 4.30 -28.68
N ASP A 111 4.07 3.41 -29.53
CA ASP A 111 3.67 2.07 -29.11
C ASP A 111 4.87 1.28 -28.60
N LYS A 112 6.00 1.30 -29.31
CA LYS A 112 7.23 0.64 -28.84
C LYS A 112 7.67 1.15 -27.47
N THR A 113 7.64 2.46 -27.24
CA THR A 113 7.96 3.05 -25.93
C THR A 113 6.98 2.59 -24.86
N ARG A 114 5.67 2.63 -25.15
CA ARG A 114 4.63 2.17 -24.20
C ARG A 114 4.77 0.70 -23.87
N TYR A 115 5.11 -0.15 -24.84
CA TYR A 115 5.36 -1.57 -24.61
C TYR A 115 6.60 -1.77 -23.73
N ALA A 116 7.69 -1.07 -23.98
CA ALA A 116 8.90 -1.14 -23.14
C ALA A 116 8.61 -0.69 -21.69
N ASP A 117 7.89 0.43 -21.50
CA ASP A 117 7.51 0.92 -20.17
C ASP A 117 6.55 -0.05 -19.45
N LEU A 118 5.68 -0.73 -20.19
CA LEU A 118 4.75 -1.70 -19.64
C LEU A 118 5.49 -3.00 -19.24
N GLU A 119 6.47 -3.43 -20.03
CA GLU A 119 7.31 -4.59 -19.73
C GLU A 119 8.16 -4.37 -18.49
N VAL A 120 8.78 -3.18 -18.35
CA VAL A 120 9.51 -2.79 -17.13
C VAL A 120 8.59 -2.81 -15.91
N ARG A 121 7.41 -2.17 -16.00
CA ARG A 121 6.43 -2.20 -14.90
C ARG A 121 5.97 -3.60 -14.55
N HIS A 122 5.77 -4.48 -15.54
CA HIS A 122 5.43 -5.88 -15.28
C HIS A 122 6.56 -6.62 -14.57
N ALA A 123 7.81 -6.39 -14.96
CA ALA A 123 8.96 -6.97 -14.29
C ALA A 123 9.06 -6.51 -12.83
N ASP A 124 8.84 -5.22 -12.57
CA ASP A 124 8.85 -4.65 -11.21
C ASP A 124 7.72 -5.23 -10.35
N VAL A 125 6.48 -5.25 -10.86
CA VAL A 125 5.33 -5.83 -10.14
C VAL A 125 5.54 -7.32 -9.85
N THR A 126 6.10 -8.06 -10.80
CA THR A 126 6.38 -9.49 -10.61
C THR A 126 7.41 -9.68 -9.48
N ARG A 127 8.47 -8.87 -9.48
CA ARG A 127 9.50 -8.90 -8.45
C ARG A 127 8.96 -8.53 -7.06
N GLU A 128 8.14 -7.50 -6.97
CA GLU A 128 7.48 -7.12 -5.71
C GLU A 128 6.57 -8.22 -5.18
N LEU A 129 5.82 -8.89 -6.06
CA LEU A 129 4.92 -9.97 -5.71
C LEU A 129 5.70 -11.19 -5.21
N ASP A 130 6.81 -11.54 -5.85
CA ASP A 130 7.69 -12.62 -5.40
C ASP A 130 8.34 -12.32 -4.04
N LEU A 131 8.75 -11.07 -3.80
CA LEU A 131 9.25 -10.63 -2.49
C LEU A 131 8.17 -10.71 -1.41
N ALA A 132 6.94 -10.26 -1.71
CA ALA A 132 5.82 -10.33 -0.79
C ALA A 132 5.47 -11.78 -0.45
N ARG A 133 5.44 -12.67 -1.45
CA ARG A 133 5.25 -14.12 -1.25
C ARG A 133 6.37 -14.73 -0.40
N GLY A 134 7.62 -14.39 -0.69
CA GLY A 134 8.77 -14.84 0.09
C GLY A 134 8.68 -14.42 1.56
N SER A 135 8.35 -13.15 1.81
CA SER A 135 8.14 -12.63 3.16
C SER A 135 6.96 -13.31 3.87
N GLN A 136 5.85 -13.53 3.17
CA GLN A 136 4.69 -14.20 3.74
C GLN A 136 5.01 -15.65 4.11
N ASN A 137 5.74 -16.37 3.26
CA ASN A 137 6.16 -17.74 3.54
C ASN A 137 7.13 -17.81 4.73
N ALA A 138 8.11 -16.90 4.81
CA ALA A 138 9.03 -16.84 5.93
C ALA A 138 8.32 -16.51 7.26
N PHE A 139 7.35 -15.60 7.22
CA PHE A 139 6.52 -15.27 8.37
C PHE A 139 5.65 -16.45 8.79
N GLN A 140 5.01 -17.14 7.83
CA GLN A 140 4.21 -18.34 8.08
C GLN A 140 5.05 -19.45 8.73
N GLN A 141 6.26 -19.70 8.23
CA GLN A 141 7.19 -20.66 8.81
C GLN A 141 7.59 -20.26 10.25
N THR A 142 7.83 -18.97 10.49
CA THR A 142 8.13 -18.48 11.84
C THR A 142 6.96 -18.70 12.79
N ILE A 143 5.72 -18.51 12.34
CA ILE A 143 4.52 -18.81 13.14
C ILE A 143 4.46 -20.30 13.49
N GLU A 144 4.65 -21.17 12.50
CA GLU A 144 4.64 -22.62 12.70
C GLU A 144 5.71 -23.08 13.70
N ASP A 145 6.93 -22.54 13.59
CA ASP A 145 8.01 -22.81 14.54
C ASP A 145 7.65 -22.35 15.97
N LYS A 146 7.03 -21.17 16.11
CA LYS A 146 6.58 -20.64 17.41
C LYS A 146 5.42 -21.43 17.99
N ASP A 147 4.48 -21.88 17.18
CA ASP A 147 3.38 -22.74 17.63
C ASP A 147 3.90 -24.10 18.12
N ALA A 148 4.90 -24.66 17.44
CA ALA A 148 5.60 -25.87 17.90
C ALA A 148 6.31 -25.65 19.25
N GLU A 149 7.02 -24.53 19.42
CA GLU A 149 7.67 -24.15 20.67
C GLU A 149 6.64 -23.99 21.82
N ILE A 150 5.51 -23.33 21.56
CA ILE A 150 4.43 -23.18 22.55
C ILE A 150 3.84 -24.53 22.93
N ALA A 151 3.64 -25.44 21.97
CA ALA A 151 3.11 -26.77 22.23
C ALA A 151 4.06 -27.58 23.14
N ASP A 152 5.37 -27.51 22.88
CA ASP A 152 6.37 -28.18 23.71
C ASP A 152 6.44 -27.60 25.13
N LEU A 153 6.49 -26.26 25.26
CA LEU A 153 6.48 -25.61 26.57
C LEU A 153 5.22 -25.93 27.39
N ARG A 154 4.05 -26.03 26.73
CA ARG A 154 2.81 -26.46 27.38
C ARG A 154 2.92 -27.90 27.88
N ALA A 155 3.49 -28.81 27.08
CA ALA A 155 3.70 -30.21 27.49
C ALA A 155 4.66 -30.30 28.68
N GLN A 156 5.76 -29.55 28.66
CA GLN A 156 6.70 -29.47 29.78
C GLN A 156 6.04 -28.93 31.05
N LEU A 157 5.21 -27.89 30.92
CA LEU A 157 4.49 -27.27 32.03
C LEU A 157 3.48 -28.24 32.67
N GLU A 158 2.72 -28.98 31.86
CA GLU A 158 1.81 -30.01 32.37
C GLU A 158 2.56 -31.16 33.05
N SER A 159 3.70 -31.59 32.50
CA SER A 159 4.57 -32.58 33.15
C SER A 159 5.09 -32.09 34.51
N ALA A 160 5.57 -30.85 34.58
CA ALA A 160 6.05 -30.25 35.83
C ALA A 160 4.93 -30.09 36.88
N LYS A 161 3.72 -29.68 36.46
CA LYS A 161 2.54 -29.63 37.34
C LYS A 161 2.23 -31.01 37.92
N GLU A 162 2.29 -32.05 37.11
CA GLU A 162 2.00 -33.41 37.58
C GLU A 162 3.05 -33.89 38.58
N GLN A 163 4.33 -33.59 38.35
CA GLN A 163 5.39 -33.86 39.33
C GLN A 163 5.17 -33.11 40.66
N ILE A 164 4.71 -31.86 40.62
CA ILE A 164 4.38 -31.10 41.84
C ILE A 164 3.23 -31.77 42.59
N ARG A 165 2.16 -32.19 41.89
CA ARG A 165 1.04 -32.90 42.51
C ARG A 165 1.48 -34.21 43.15
N GLU A 166 2.35 -34.96 42.47
CA GLU A 166 2.94 -36.20 42.98
C GLU A 166 3.73 -35.96 44.27
N MET A 167 4.67 -35.00 44.26
CA MET A 167 5.44 -34.65 45.45
C MET A 167 4.56 -34.15 46.59
N GLN A 168 3.53 -33.35 46.30
CA GLN A 168 2.57 -32.90 47.31
C GLN A 168 1.83 -34.09 47.95
N ARG A 169 1.45 -35.10 47.15
CA ARG A 169 0.83 -36.34 47.66
C ARG A 169 1.78 -37.09 48.58
N GLN A 170 3.04 -37.27 48.17
CA GLN A 170 4.08 -37.94 48.98
C GLN A 170 4.36 -37.19 50.29
N ILE A 171 4.34 -35.85 50.28
CA ILE A 171 4.49 -35.03 51.50
C ILE A 171 3.30 -35.24 52.45
N LEU A 172 2.08 -35.30 51.93
CA LEU A 172 0.89 -35.54 52.75
C LEU A 172 0.89 -36.96 53.34
N GLU A 173 1.26 -37.97 52.55
CA GLU A 173 1.41 -39.35 53.01
C GLU A 173 2.50 -39.47 54.10
N SER A 174 3.68 -38.87 53.90
CA SER A 174 4.77 -38.90 54.89
C SER A 174 4.47 -38.11 56.17
N LYS A 175 3.71 -37.02 56.11
CA LYS A 175 3.27 -36.27 57.30
C LYS A 175 2.24 -37.02 58.14
N SER A 176 1.45 -37.91 57.55
CA SER A 176 0.47 -38.71 58.29
C SER A 176 1.11 -39.72 59.26
N SER A 177 2.37 -40.10 59.02
CA SER A 177 3.14 -40.98 59.92
C SER A 177 3.83 -40.27 61.09
N ASP A 178 3.88 -38.93 61.12
CA ASP A 178 4.68 -38.13 62.06
C ASP A 178 3.80 -37.37 63.08
N ALA A 179 2.76 -38.06 63.61
CA ALA A 179 1.75 -37.51 64.51
C ALA A 179 2.22 -37.23 65.95
N GLU A 180 3.51 -37.02 66.20
CA GLU A 180 4.08 -36.80 67.55
C GLU A 180 4.51 -35.35 67.83
N PHE A 181 4.28 -34.40 66.91
CA PHE A 181 4.80 -33.04 67.07
C PHE A 181 3.98 -32.13 68.02
N LEU A 182 2.68 -32.41 68.26
CA LEU A 182 1.80 -31.55 69.05
C LEU A 182 1.09 -32.33 70.16
N ASN A 183 1.63 -32.26 71.38
CA ASN A 183 0.97 -32.74 72.60
C ASN A 183 -0.03 -31.70 73.10
N LEU A 184 -1.19 -31.60 72.45
CA LEU A 184 -2.31 -30.81 72.96
C LEU A 184 -2.88 -31.50 74.21
N ARG A 185 -2.91 -30.77 75.33
CA ARG A 185 -3.56 -31.20 76.58
C ARG A 185 -4.79 -30.33 76.80
N ASP A 186 -5.84 -30.93 77.36
CA ASP A 186 -7.09 -30.27 77.66
C ASP A 186 -7.00 -29.36 78.89
N GLU A 187 -8.04 -28.54 79.08
CA GLU A 187 -8.18 -27.65 80.24
C GLU A 187 -8.16 -28.45 81.55
N ASP A 188 -8.77 -29.65 81.58
CA ASP A 188 -8.79 -30.55 82.74
C ASP A 188 -7.38 -30.96 83.19
N HIS A 189 -6.48 -31.26 82.25
CA HIS A 189 -5.10 -31.54 82.58
C HIS A 189 -4.41 -30.34 83.22
N PHE A 190 -4.63 -29.13 82.69
CA PHE A 190 -4.05 -27.91 83.27
C PHE A 190 -4.57 -27.67 84.69
N ASP A 191 -5.89 -27.76 84.90
CA ASP A 191 -6.51 -27.63 86.21
C ASP A 191 -5.96 -28.64 87.22
N HIS A 192 -5.82 -29.90 86.81
CA HIS A 192 -5.24 -30.94 87.65
C HIS A 192 -3.80 -30.61 88.07
N ARG A 193 -2.98 -30.09 87.16
CA ARG A 193 -1.59 -29.71 87.44
C ARG A 193 -1.51 -28.48 88.34
N CYS A 194 -2.39 -27.51 88.16
CA CYS A 194 -2.52 -26.35 89.05
C CYS A 194 -2.95 -26.77 90.46
N GLN A 195 -3.88 -27.71 90.61
CA GLN A 195 -4.30 -28.26 91.90
C GLN A 195 -3.14 -29.02 92.59
N GLN A 196 -2.39 -29.83 91.85
CA GLN A 196 -1.20 -30.53 92.38
C GLN A 196 -0.15 -29.53 92.88
N LEU A 197 0.11 -28.46 92.12
CA LEU A 197 1.04 -27.41 92.53
C LEU A 197 0.58 -26.74 93.82
N CYS A 198 -0.70 -26.35 93.90
CA CYS A 198 -1.27 -25.73 95.11
C CYS A 198 -1.13 -26.65 96.34
N SER A 199 -1.44 -27.95 96.18
CA SER A 199 -1.28 -28.96 97.23
C SER A 199 0.18 -29.10 97.70
N HIS A 200 1.14 -29.10 96.77
CA HIS A 200 2.56 -29.16 97.10
C HIS A 200 3.02 -27.92 97.88
N VAL A 201 2.61 -26.72 97.45
CA VAL A 201 2.93 -25.46 98.16
C VAL A 201 2.31 -25.49 99.56
N GLN A 202 1.07 -25.96 99.71
CA GLN A 202 0.40 -26.12 100.99
C GLN A 202 1.16 -27.04 101.95
N GLN A 203 1.59 -28.20 101.48
CA GLN A 203 2.41 -29.11 102.28
C GLN A 203 3.75 -28.50 102.66
N TRP A 204 4.38 -27.75 101.74
CA TRP A 204 5.63 -27.07 102.00
C TRP A 204 5.46 -26.00 103.09
N VAL A 205 4.46 -25.12 102.99
CA VAL A 205 4.20 -24.08 104.01
C VAL A 205 3.87 -24.70 105.38
N LEU A 206 3.10 -25.79 105.41
CA LEU A 206 2.82 -26.53 106.65
C LEU A 206 4.11 -27.07 107.29
N ARG A 207 4.99 -27.68 106.51
CA ARG A 207 6.28 -28.20 107.02
C ARG A 207 7.23 -27.07 107.42
N PHE A 208 7.27 -25.99 106.65
CA PHE A 208 8.11 -24.82 106.90
C PHE A 208 7.69 -24.10 108.20
N SER A 209 6.39 -23.86 108.39
CA SER A 209 5.86 -23.17 109.57
C SER A 209 5.90 -24.01 110.85
N LYS A 210 5.93 -25.34 110.76
CA LYS A 210 5.97 -26.24 111.94
C LYS A 210 7.09 -25.91 112.93
N PHE A 211 8.26 -25.49 112.44
CA PHE A 211 9.41 -25.15 113.30
C PHE A 211 9.29 -23.78 113.99
N SER A 212 8.38 -22.92 113.52
CA SER A 212 8.11 -21.60 114.08
C SER A 212 6.73 -21.49 114.74
N ASP A 213 5.98 -22.60 114.83
CA ASP A 213 4.61 -22.64 115.38
C ASP A 213 4.51 -22.10 116.82
N MET A 214 5.54 -22.35 117.65
CA MET A 214 5.58 -21.92 119.06
C MET A 214 6.29 -20.59 119.27
N ARG A 215 6.70 -19.90 118.20
CA ARG A 215 7.39 -18.60 118.25
C ARG A 215 6.48 -17.50 117.73
N ALA A 216 6.40 -16.40 118.49
CA ALA A 216 5.76 -15.17 118.02
C ALA A 216 6.48 -14.69 116.75
N CYS A 217 5.69 -14.24 115.76
CA CYS A 217 6.25 -13.58 114.59
C CYS A 217 6.79 -12.21 114.98
N ARG A 218 7.82 -11.73 114.28
CA ARG A 218 8.26 -10.33 114.40
C ARG A 218 7.19 -9.44 113.79
N LEU A 219 6.99 -8.26 114.37
CA LEU A 219 6.12 -7.26 113.76
C LEU A 219 6.74 -6.81 112.44
N THR A 220 5.89 -6.41 111.50
CA THR A 220 6.33 -5.94 110.17
C THR A 220 7.22 -4.71 110.30
N SER A 221 7.03 -3.90 111.36
CA SER A 221 7.90 -2.78 111.74
C SER A 221 9.33 -3.16 112.14
N GLU A 222 9.59 -4.43 112.47
CA GLU A 222 10.91 -4.95 112.85
C GLU A 222 11.66 -5.59 111.67
N ILE A 223 11.06 -5.60 110.48
CA ILE A 223 11.65 -6.15 109.26
C ILE A 223 12.34 -5.01 108.50
N ASN A 224 13.61 -5.17 108.14
CA ASN A 224 14.39 -4.12 107.46
C ASN A 224 14.30 -4.17 105.91
N ASP A 225 13.47 -5.05 105.36
CA ASP A 225 13.33 -5.24 103.91
C ASP A 225 11.94 -4.80 103.45
N GLU A 226 11.87 -3.59 102.89
CA GLU A 226 10.63 -2.96 102.39
C GLU A 226 9.92 -3.84 101.36
N LYS A 227 10.65 -4.56 100.50
CA LYS A 227 10.04 -5.43 99.49
C LYS A 227 9.33 -6.63 100.11
N THR A 228 9.85 -7.14 101.23
CA THR A 228 9.20 -8.21 101.98
C THR A 228 7.97 -7.69 102.70
N ILE A 229 8.02 -6.47 103.24
CA ILE A 229 6.87 -5.78 103.85
C ILE A 229 5.76 -5.59 102.82
N ASP A 230 6.07 -5.02 101.65
CA ASP A 230 5.09 -4.82 100.57
C ASP A 230 4.44 -6.15 100.15
N ARG A 231 5.21 -7.24 100.08
CA ARG A 231 4.66 -8.56 99.74
C ARG A 231 3.77 -9.15 100.82
N LEU A 232 4.05 -8.86 102.10
CA LEU A 232 3.23 -9.26 103.23
C LEU A 232 1.92 -8.47 103.24
N ASP A 233 1.98 -7.17 103.02
CA ASP A 233 0.78 -6.31 102.93
C ASP A 233 -0.10 -6.70 101.73
N ASN A 234 0.50 -6.91 100.56
CA ASN A 234 -0.23 -7.35 99.36
C ASN A 234 -0.81 -8.78 99.47
N ALA A 235 -0.34 -9.59 100.42
CA ALA A 235 -0.92 -10.90 100.69
C ALA A 235 -2.29 -10.82 101.39
N VAL A 236 -2.61 -9.66 102.00
CA VAL A 236 -3.85 -9.38 102.70
C VAL A 236 -4.78 -8.55 101.81
N LEU A 237 -5.82 -9.19 101.28
CA LEU A 237 -6.74 -8.56 100.31
C LEU A 237 -7.88 -7.76 100.97
N ASP A 238 -8.07 -7.88 102.29
CA ASP A 238 -9.18 -7.26 103.02
C ASP A 238 -8.83 -5.89 103.64
N GLY A 239 -7.59 -5.42 103.47
CA GLY A 239 -7.10 -4.14 103.99
C GLY A 239 -6.87 -4.11 105.51
N SER A 240 -6.95 -5.26 106.18
CA SER A 240 -6.61 -5.37 107.60
C SER A 240 -5.09 -5.38 107.81
N ASP A 241 -4.66 -5.03 109.02
CA ASP A 241 -3.25 -5.08 109.42
C ASP A 241 -2.69 -6.52 109.36
N VAL A 242 -1.62 -6.71 108.57
CA VAL A 242 -0.97 -8.01 108.36
C VAL A 242 -0.41 -8.59 109.67
N ASP A 243 0.02 -7.73 110.60
CA ASP A 243 0.57 -8.16 111.89
C ASP A 243 -0.46 -8.93 112.73
N ARG A 244 -1.75 -8.63 112.54
CA ARG A 244 -2.84 -9.37 113.17
C ARG A 244 -2.89 -10.83 112.69
N TYR A 245 -2.68 -11.06 111.40
CA TYR A 245 -2.63 -12.40 110.82
C TYR A 245 -1.33 -13.13 111.18
N LEU A 246 -0.20 -12.43 111.21
CA LEU A 246 1.10 -12.98 111.59
C LEU A 246 1.17 -13.38 113.08
N SER A 247 0.40 -12.71 113.95
CA SER A 247 0.33 -13.04 115.37
C SER A 247 -0.40 -14.35 115.67
N ASP A 248 -1.31 -14.78 114.79
CA ASP A 248 -2.09 -16.01 114.93
C ASP A 248 -1.41 -17.16 114.17
N ARG A 249 -1.09 -18.23 114.90
CA ARG A 249 -0.37 -19.41 114.36
C ARG A 249 -1.06 -20.05 113.15
N VAL A 250 -2.38 -19.99 113.06
CA VAL A 250 -3.14 -20.60 111.96
C VAL A 250 -3.15 -19.63 110.78
N LYS A 251 -3.57 -18.39 111.03
CA LYS A 251 -3.73 -17.36 109.99
C LYS A 251 -2.43 -16.95 109.32
N ARG A 252 -1.31 -16.99 110.06
CA ARG A 252 0.03 -16.74 109.51
C ARG A 252 0.37 -17.71 108.38
N ARG A 253 -0.15 -18.94 108.40
CA ARG A 253 0.06 -19.92 107.33
C ARG A 253 -0.65 -19.51 106.04
N ASP A 254 -1.82 -18.88 106.16
CA ASP A 254 -2.57 -18.38 105.00
C ASP A 254 -1.81 -17.21 104.33
N ILE A 255 -1.20 -16.34 105.14
CA ILE A 255 -0.29 -15.29 104.65
C ILE A 255 0.92 -15.89 103.93
N PHE A 256 1.60 -16.87 104.54
CA PHE A 256 2.74 -17.55 103.89
C PHE A 256 2.33 -18.30 102.62
N MET A 257 1.15 -18.91 102.59
CA MET A 257 0.60 -19.55 101.40
C MET A 257 0.39 -18.55 100.28
N SER A 258 -0.29 -17.44 100.58
CA SER A 258 -0.54 -16.36 99.62
C SER A 258 0.77 -15.78 99.07
N MET A 259 1.71 -15.46 99.96
CA MET A 259 3.03 -14.94 99.59
C MET A 259 3.83 -15.94 98.73
N THR A 260 3.85 -17.22 99.11
CA THR A 260 4.60 -18.26 98.36
C THR A 260 3.97 -18.53 97.01
N MET A 261 2.63 -18.61 96.94
CA MET A 261 1.92 -18.79 95.69
C MET A 261 2.14 -17.61 94.74
N ASN A 262 2.14 -16.38 95.26
CA ASN A 262 2.47 -15.20 94.47
C ASN A 262 3.92 -15.22 93.97
N MET A 263 4.89 -15.67 94.78
CA MET A 263 6.27 -15.85 94.33
C MET A 263 6.41 -16.93 93.25
N VAL A 264 5.66 -18.03 93.34
CA VAL A 264 5.62 -19.06 92.28
C VAL A 264 4.98 -18.51 91.01
N TRP A 265 3.91 -17.74 91.13
CA TRP A 265 3.26 -17.09 89.99
C TRP A 265 4.21 -16.11 89.30
N GLU A 266 4.90 -15.25 90.06
CA GLU A 266 5.95 -14.37 89.53
C GLU A 266 7.08 -15.19 88.89
N PHE A 267 7.49 -16.32 89.45
CA PHE A 267 8.52 -17.17 88.83
C PHE A 267 8.08 -17.72 87.47
N VAL A 268 6.85 -18.21 87.37
CA VAL A 268 6.30 -18.77 86.11
C VAL A 268 6.12 -17.68 85.05
N HIS A 269 5.66 -16.48 85.43
CA HIS A 269 5.28 -15.44 84.48
C HIS A 269 6.34 -14.35 84.27
N SER A 270 7.27 -14.17 85.21
CA SER A 270 8.31 -13.13 85.17
C SER A 270 9.70 -13.68 84.83
N ILE A 271 9.85 -14.95 84.43
CA ILE A 271 11.04 -15.44 83.74
C ILE A 271 10.82 -15.30 82.23
N PRO A 272 11.26 -14.18 81.60
CA PRO A 272 11.40 -14.14 80.16
C PRO A 272 12.54 -15.09 79.78
N LEU A 273 12.19 -16.19 79.11
CA LEU A 273 12.97 -16.89 78.07
C LEU A 273 14.46 -16.50 77.96
N ARG A 274 15.29 -16.81 78.97
CA ARG A 274 16.75 -16.66 78.90
C ARG A 274 17.48 -17.88 78.32
N HIS A 275 16.77 -18.77 77.62
CA HIS A 275 17.36 -19.89 76.87
C HIS A 275 16.76 -20.00 75.47
N GLY A 276 16.90 -18.93 74.68
CA GLY A 276 16.52 -18.94 73.27
C GLY A 276 17.39 -17.98 72.45
N SER A 277 18.72 -18.16 72.48
CA SER A 277 19.67 -17.60 71.49
C SER A 277 21.09 -18.09 71.80
N ARG A 278 21.45 -19.29 71.30
CA ARG A 278 22.85 -19.64 71.03
C ARG A 278 22.96 -20.09 69.58
N THR A 279 23.22 -19.08 68.74
CA THR A 279 24.20 -19.10 67.65
C THR A 279 24.14 -20.26 66.65
N ALA A 280 23.37 -20.05 65.57
CA ALA A 280 23.65 -20.60 64.25
C ALA A 280 24.29 -19.50 63.38
N THR A 281 25.56 -19.16 63.62
CA THR A 281 26.42 -18.44 62.65
C THR A 281 27.87 -18.35 63.17
N GLU A 282 28.65 -19.40 62.91
CA GLU A 282 30.09 -19.27 62.66
C GLU A 282 30.29 -19.91 61.28
N ALA A 283 30.23 -19.13 60.21
CA ALA A 283 31.36 -18.40 59.63
C ALA A 283 32.45 -19.36 59.15
N GLN A 284 32.24 -19.90 57.95
CA GLN A 284 33.31 -20.23 57.02
C GLN A 284 34.13 -18.97 56.76
N VAL A 285 35.25 -18.79 57.47
CA VAL A 285 36.44 -18.09 56.99
C VAL A 285 37.65 -18.77 57.61
N SER A 286 38.22 -19.74 56.90
CA SER A 286 39.67 -19.94 56.70
C SER A 286 39.90 -21.11 55.76
#